data_AF-A0A3S9LDX4-F1
#
_entry.id   AF-A0A3S9LDX4-F1
#
_cell.length_a   1.000
_cell.length_b   1.000
_cell.length_c   1.000
_cell.angle_alpha   90.00
_cell.angle_beta   90.00
_cell.angle_gamma   90.00
#
_symmetry.space_group_name_H-M   'P 1'
#
loop_
_entity.id
_entity.type
_entity.pdbx_description
1 polymer ?
#
loop_
_entity_poly.entity_id
_entity_poly.type
_entity_poly.pdbx_seq_one_letter_code
_entity_poly.pdbx_strand_id
1 'polypeptide(L)'
;MRSQIDPSNFEKRYESFRDDDGEWSFEIQEYHADLNLITPSDVPATLSPKEAYRAAVFLEGFIQEKKSTGDWSDSVLDGFNKFESTIEVEAVAKALRELSNQNEPI
;
A
#
# COMPACT_ATOMS: atom_id res chain seq x y z
N MET A 1 6.26 25.37 13.81
CA MET A 1 5.34 25.41 12.65
C MET A 1 4.86 23.99 12.40
N ARG A 2 3.58 23.69 12.62
CA ARG A 2 3.00 22.40 12.22
C ARG A 2 2.66 22.54 10.74
N SER A 3 3.36 21.82 9.86
CA SER A 3 2.98 21.72 8.46
C SER A 3 1.62 21.04 8.42
N GLN A 4 0.59 21.83 8.19
CA GLN A 4 -0.74 21.36 7.86
C GLN A 4 -0.59 20.68 6.50
N ILE A 5 -0.54 19.36 6.52
CA ILE A 5 -0.55 18.56 5.32
C ILE A 5 -1.87 18.87 4.62
N ASP A 6 -1.78 19.60 3.51
CA ASP A 6 -2.92 19.91 2.67
C ASP A 6 -3.41 18.58 2.07
N PRO A 7 -4.66 18.13 2.34
CA PRO A 7 -5.15 16.85 1.81
C PRO A 7 -5.09 16.78 0.28
N SER A 8 -5.15 17.95 -0.39
CA SER A 8 -4.98 18.08 -1.83
C SER A 8 -3.58 17.69 -2.35
N ASN A 9 -2.55 17.80 -1.51
CA ASN A 9 -1.18 17.40 -1.86
C ASN A 9 -0.95 15.90 -1.64
N PHE A 10 -1.76 15.26 -0.80
CA PHE A 10 -1.73 13.82 -0.54
C PHE A 10 -2.39 13.02 -1.65
N GLU A 11 -3.49 13.52 -2.23
CA GLU A 11 -4.14 12.90 -3.41
C GLU A 11 -3.21 12.93 -4.63
N LYS A 12 -2.52 14.05 -4.87
CA LYS A 12 -1.59 14.19 -6.01
C LYS A 12 -0.39 13.26 -5.97
N ARG A 13 0.02 12.81 -4.76
CA ARG A 13 1.22 11.96 -4.62
C ARG A 13 1.08 10.63 -5.35
N TYR A 14 -0.13 10.10 -5.43
CA TYR A 14 -0.42 8.80 -6.04
C TYR A 14 -1.22 8.91 -7.34
N GLU A 15 -1.29 10.11 -7.93
CA GLU A 15 -2.07 10.39 -9.15
C GLU A 15 -1.64 9.51 -10.33
N SER A 16 -0.35 9.17 -10.43
CA SER A 16 0.16 8.23 -11.46
C SER A 16 -0.32 6.79 -11.29
N PHE A 17 -0.92 6.45 -10.15
CA PHE A 17 -1.48 5.13 -9.84
C PHE A 17 -3.01 5.15 -9.81
N ARG A 18 -3.62 6.24 -10.28
CA ARG A 18 -5.07 6.38 -10.41
C ARG A 18 -5.43 6.47 -11.89
N ASP A 19 -6.57 5.90 -12.25
CA ASP A 19 -7.15 6.08 -13.58
C ASP A 19 -7.99 7.37 -13.69
N ASP A 20 -8.56 7.62 -14.87
CA ASP A 20 -9.37 8.82 -15.15
C ASP A 20 -10.64 8.91 -14.28
N ASP A 21 -11.11 7.79 -13.73
CA ASP A 21 -12.26 7.71 -12.83
C ASP A 21 -11.87 7.84 -11.35
N GLY A 22 -10.56 7.91 -11.06
CA GLY A 22 -10.01 7.99 -9.71
C GLY A 22 -9.92 6.64 -9.00
N GLU A 23 -10.09 5.52 -9.70
CA GLU A 23 -9.84 4.18 -9.20
C GLU A 23 -8.35 3.83 -9.27
N TRP A 24 -7.91 2.81 -8.53
CA TRP A 24 -6.51 2.37 -8.60
C TRP A 24 -6.22 1.73 -9.97
N SER A 25 -5.16 2.16 -10.63
CA SER A 25 -4.76 1.67 -11.96
C SER A 25 -4.09 0.27 -11.93
N PHE A 26 -4.09 -0.38 -10.77
CA PHE A 26 -3.50 -1.69 -10.53
C PHE A 26 -4.45 -2.58 -9.73
N GLU A 27 -4.28 -3.89 -9.82
CA GLU A 27 -5.02 -4.85 -9.01
C GLU A 27 -4.18 -5.28 -7.80
N ILE A 28 -4.75 -5.21 -6.59
CA ILE A 28 -4.05 -5.65 -5.36
C ILE A 28 -3.59 -7.10 -5.42
N GLN A 29 -4.34 -7.94 -6.14
CA GLN A 29 -4.07 -9.35 -6.34
C GLN A 29 -2.72 -9.58 -7.03
N GLU A 30 -2.24 -8.63 -7.84
CA GLU A 30 -0.93 -8.74 -8.49
C GLU A 30 0.21 -8.70 -7.47
N TYR A 31 0.03 -8.01 -6.34
CA TYR A 31 1.00 -7.88 -5.27
C TYR A 31 0.96 -9.01 -4.24
N HIS A 32 0.11 -10.02 -4.44
CA HIS A 32 -0.13 -11.09 -3.46
C HIS A 32 1.14 -11.77 -2.95
N ALA A 33 2.05 -12.15 -3.85
CA ALA A 33 3.32 -12.78 -3.49
C ALA A 33 4.21 -11.86 -2.65
N ASP A 34 4.26 -10.58 -3.00
CA ASP A 34 5.07 -9.57 -2.32
C ASP A 34 4.50 -9.22 -0.94
N LEU A 35 3.17 -9.13 -0.82
CA LEU A 35 2.50 -8.95 0.47
C LEU A 35 2.80 -10.12 1.42
N ASN A 36 2.86 -11.35 0.92
CA ASN A 36 3.21 -12.53 1.73
C ASN A 36 4.66 -12.51 2.24
N LEU A 37 5.57 -11.75 1.62
CA LEU A 37 6.93 -11.58 2.14
C LEU A 37 6.97 -10.65 3.37
N ILE A 38 5.93 -9.83 3.57
CA ILE A 38 5.85 -8.83 4.63
C ILE A 38 4.93 -9.31 5.75
N THR A 39 3.85 -10.00 5.42
CA THR A 39 2.88 -10.47 6.41
C THR A 39 3.35 -11.77 7.07
N PRO A 40 3.14 -11.93 8.40
CA PRO A 40 3.50 -13.16 9.12
C PRO A 40 2.56 -14.34 8.83
N SER A 41 1.55 -14.14 7.98
CA SER A 41 0.58 -15.15 7.58
C SER A 41 0.21 -14.88 6.14
N ASP A 42 -0.06 -15.95 5.39
CA ASP A 42 -0.46 -15.86 4.00
C ASP A 42 -1.71 -14.97 3.87
N VAL A 43 -1.57 -13.93 3.08
CA VAL A 43 -2.67 -13.15 2.55
C VAL A 43 -3.46 -14.08 1.63
N PRO A 44 -4.80 -14.13 1.68
CA PRO A 44 -5.57 -14.88 0.70
C PRO A 44 -5.60 -14.18 -0.65
N ALA A 45 -5.80 -14.96 -1.72
CA ALA A 45 -5.84 -14.44 -3.10
C ALA A 45 -7.01 -13.44 -3.34
N THR A 46 -8.07 -13.55 -2.54
CA THR A 46 -9.17 -12.58 -2.51
C THR A 46 -9.22 -11.99 -1.11
N LEU A 47 -9.11 -10.66 -1.03
CA LEU A 47 -9.06 -9.94 0.22
C LEU A 47 -10.47 -9.52 0.65
N SER A 48 -10.93 -10.05 1.79
CA SER A 48 -11.98 -9.39 2.57
C SER A 48 -11.47 -8.06 3.15
N PRO A 49 -12.36 -7.13 3.55
CA PRO A 49 -11.95 -5.88 4.20
C PRO A 49 -11.06 -6.12 5.43
N LYS A 50 -11.31 -7.20 6.18
CA LYS A 50 -10.48 -7.59 7.34
C LYS A 50 -9.08 -8.05 6.95
N GLU A 51 -8.95 -8.78 5.85
CA GLU A 51 -7.64 -9.21 5.33
C GLU A 51 -6.88 -8.04 4.73
N ALA A 52 -7.58 -7.13 4.03
CA ALA A 52 -7.03 -5.89 3.51
C ALA A 52 -6.49 -5.02 4.65
N TYR A 53 -7.24 -4.92 5.77
CA TYR A 53 -6.79 -4.22 6.97
C TYR A 53 -5.46 -4.79 7.50
N ARG A 54 -5.36 -6.12 7.60
CA ARG A 54 -4.15 -6.78 8.11
C ARG A 54 -2.96 -6.52 7.19
N ALA A 55 -3.13 -6.74 5.89
CA ALA A 55 -2.09 -6.47 4.91
C ALA A 55 -1.64 -5.01 4.95
N ALA A 56 -2.58 -4.06 5.03
CA ALA A 56 -2.27 -2.63 5.17
C ALA A 56 -1.41 -2.35 6.40
N VAL A 57 -1.77 -2.88 7.57
CA VAL A 57 -1.01 -2.65 8.82
C VAL A 57 0.44 -3.14 8.72
N PHE A 58 0.66 -4.31 8.15
CA PHE A 58 2.03 -4.83 7.99
C PHE A 58 2.83 -4.05 6.95
N LEU A 59 2.21 -3.71 5.81
CA LEU A 59 2.87 -2.92 4.78
C LEU A 59 3.22 -1.50 5.25
N GLU A 60 2.30 -0.84 5.96
CA GLU A 60 2.54 0.45 6.60
C GLU A 60 3.66 0.37 7.64
N GLY A 61 3.70 -0.71 8.43
CA GLY A 61 4.78 -0.98 9.39
C GLY A 61 6.15 -1.13 8.73
N PHE A 62 6.22 -1.89 7.63
CA PHE A 62 7.43 -2.02 6.81
C PHE A 62 7.89 -0.67 6.26
N ILE A 63 6.99 0.11 5.64
CA ILE A 63 7.29 1.46 5.15
C ILE A 63 7.86 2.34 6.27
N GLN A 64 7.20 2.33 7.43
CA GLN A 64 7.61 3.14 8.58
C GLN A 64 8.98 2.72 9.11
N GLU A 65 9.25 1.42 9.22
CA GLU A 65 10.53 0.88 9.65
C GLU A 65 11.66 1.37 8.74
N LYS A 66 11.52 1.18 7.42
CA LYS A 66 12.54 1.56 6.43
C LYS A 66 12.75 3.06 6.35
N LYS A 67 11.68 3.86 6.49
CA LYS A 67 11.81 5.33 6.62
C LYS A 67 12.57 5.72 7.89
N SER A 68 12.36 5.01 9.00
CA SER A 68 13.01 5.32 10.27
C SER A 68 14.51 5.01 10.28
N THR A 69 14.96 4.03 9.49
CA THR A 69 16.38 3.69 9.34
C THR A 69 17.10 4.50 8.26
N GLY A 70 16.36 5.28 7.45
CA GLY A 70 16.92 6.05 6.34
C GLY A 70 17.12 5.23 5.05
N ASP A 71 16.63 3.99 5.01
CA ASP A 71 16.78 3.06 3.89
C ASP A 71 15.61 3.10 2.90
N TRP A 72 14.73 4.11 3.00
CA TRP A 72 13.58 4.24 2.09
C TRP A 72 14.01 4.75 0.71
N SER A 73 14.42 3.81 -0.13
CA SER A 73 14.77 3.99 -1.54
C SER A 73 14.47 2.70 -2.31
N ASP A 74 14.41 2.74 -3.64
CA ASP A 74 13.96 1.59 -4.43
C ASP A 74 14.84 0.33 -4.28
N SER A 75 16.09 0.45 -3.78
CA SER A 75 16.94 -0.72 -3.46
C SER A 75 16.39 -1.59 -2.33
N VAL A 76 15.49 -1.06 -1.49
CA VAL A 76 14.80 -1.86 -0.47
C VAL A 76 13.83 -2.88 -1.09
N LEU A 77 13.57 -2.75 -2.39
CA LEU A 77 12.63 -3.57 -3.15
C LEU A 77 13.29 -4.75 -3.88
N ASP A 78 14.62 -4.90 -3.82
CA ASP A 78 15.36 -5.94 -4.55
C ASP A 78 14.90 -7.40 -4.27
N GLY A 79 14.17 -7.63 -3.18
CA GLY A 79 13.58 -8.93 -2.82
C GLY A 79 12.11 -9.12 -3.21
N PHE A 80 11.48 -8.10 -3.80
CA PHE A 80 10.09 -8.10 -4.21
C PHE A 80 9.98 -8.27 -5.73
N ASN A 81 8.89 -8.88 -6.19
CA ASN A 81 8.72 -9.24 -7.59
C ASN A 81 7.94 -8.19 -8.39
N LYS A 82 7.05 -7.45 -7.73
CA LYS A 82 6.04 -6.60 -8.33
C LYS A 82 6.16 -5.15 -7.94
N PHE A 83 6.68 -4.84 -6.75
CA PHE A 83 6.99 -3.47 -6.40
C PHE A 83 8.13 -2.92 -7.26
N GLU A 84 7.83 -1.94 -8.12
CA GLU A 84 8.77 -1.26 -9.00
C GLU A 84 9.33 0.03 -8.36
N SER A 85 8.61 0.63 -7.41
CA SER A 85 9.09 1.82 -6.70
C SER A 85 8.54 1.95 -5.28
N THR A 86 9.26 2.67 -4.44
CA THR A 86 8.83 2.99 -3.07
C THR A 86 7.51 3.77 -3.03
N ILE A 87 7.23 4.59 -4.05
CA ILE A 87 5.95 5.32 -4.15
C ILE A 87 4.80 4.35 -4.46
N GLU A 88 5.03 3.33 -5.30
CA GLU A 88 4.04 2.28 -5.58
C GLU A 88 3.73 1.46 -4.32
N VAL A 89 4.73 1.14 -3.50
CA VAL A 89 4.50 0.47 -2.21
C VAL A 89 3.58 1.30 -1.30
N GLU A 90 3.77 2.62 -1.26
CA GLU A 90 2.89 3.53 -0.52
C GLU A 90 1.47 3.57 -1.12
N ALA A 91 1.35 3.54 -2.45
CA ALA A 91 0.08 3.48 -3.15
C ALA A 91 -0.68 2.18 -2.84
N VAL A 92 -0.01 1.02 -2.86
CA VAL A 92 -0.60 -0.28 -2.49
C VAL A 92 -1.06 -0.29 -1.04
N ALA A 93 -0.26 0.26 -0.11
CA ALA A 93 -0.69 0.40 1.29
C ALA A 93 -1.96 1.25 1.43
N LYS A 94 -2.05 2.34 0.65
CA LYS A 94 -3.23 3.22 0.64
C LYS A 94 -4.46 2.51 0.04
N ALA A 95 -4.28 1.78 -1.05
CA ALA A 95 -5.34 0.99 -1.69
C ALA A 95 -5.89 -0.10 -0.74
N LEU A 96 -5.02 -0.82 -0.04
CA LEU A 96 -5.41 -1.79 0.99
C LEU A 96 -6.17 -1.12 2.13
N ARG A 97 -5.76 0.08 2.54
CA ARG A 97 -6.45 0.86 3.58
C ARG A 97 -7.85 1.27 3.13
N GLU A 98 -8.02 1.70 1.89
CA GLU A 98 -9.32 2.02 1.30
C GLU A 98 -10.23 0.80 1.22
N LEU A 99 -9.72 -0.33 0.70
CA LEU A 99 -10.43 -1.60 0.67
C LEU A 99 -10.85 -2.06 2.08
N SER A 100 -9.99 -1.85 3.09
CA SER A 100 -10.30 -2.21 4.47
C SER A 100 -11.44 -1.40 5.10
N ASN A 101 -11.72 -0.22 4.55
CA ASN A 101 -12.79 0.65 5.01
C ASN A 101 -14.10 0.43 4.24
N GLN A 102 -14.10 -0.41 3.21
CA GLN A 102 -15.33 -0.82 2.55
C GLN A 102 -16.09 -1.72 3.53
N ASN A 103 -17.25 -1.26 4.01
CA ASN A 103 -18.09 -2.06 4.88
C ASN A 103 -18.45 -3.38 4.18
N GLU A 104 -18.23 -4.52 4.84
CA GLU A 104 -18.92 -5.75 4.47
C GLU A 104 -20.43 -5.45 4.48
N PRO A 105 -21.19 -5.81 3.42
CA PRO A 105 -22.64 -5.74 3.49
C PRO A 105 -23.09 -6.60 4.69
N ILE A 106 -23.79 -5.95 5.63
CA ILE A 106 -24.35 -6.57 6.85
C ILE A 106 -25.49 -7.52 6.46
#